data_AF-A0A7S2MKL3-F1
#
_entry.id   AF-A0A7S2MKL3-F1
#
_cell.length_a   1.000
_cell.length_b   1.000
_cell.length_c   1.000
_cell.angle_alpha   90.00
_cell.angle_beta   90.00
_cell.angle_gamma   90.00
#
_symmetry.space_group_name_H-M   'P 1'
#
loop_
_entity.id
_entity.type
_entity.pdbx_description
1 polymer ?
#
loop_
_entity_poly.entity_id
_entity_poly.type
_entity_poly.pdbx_seq_one_letter_code
_entity_poly.pdbx_strand_id
1 'polypeptide(L)'
;EVEQDPPTYSIVAEGGAAGNDVVSEGQGYALLISGIVLASAEPNDPNRDSMIDIFYGYFNGWKKMAELSSINAGNCQSTKFCASGSIACLPGWKFPKELNGIIGSGSAPDGDVDAITGMVFGVQAVADDATKPVWFEEVRQWADASATQFMYHETVASSTGENRIVKLGSCWGGWDSNGNNPSYHSPGSYRIMRDYQANFSGR
;
A
#
# COMPACT_ATOMS: atom_id res chain seq x y z
N GLU A 1 -25.74 5.08 11.27
CA GLU A 1 -24.28 4.99 11.08
C GLU A 1 -23.70 6.38 11.21
N VAL A 2 -22.62 6.54 11.97
CA VAL A 2 -21.81 7.75 11.78
C VAL A 2 -20.99 7.42 10.54
N GLU A 3 -21.45 7.93 9.40
CA GLU A 3 -20.67 7.95 8.16
C GLU A 3 -19.35 8.64 8.52
N GLN A 4 -18.27 7.85 8.62
CA GLN A 4 -16.95 8.45 8.78
C GLN A 4 -16.73 9.25 7.51
N ASP A 5 -16.62 10.57 7.66
CA ASP A 5 -16.18 11.47 6.61
C ASP A 5 -14.68 11.70 6.83
N PRO A 6 -13.80 11.11 6.01
CA PRO A 6 -14.07 10.36 4.78
C PRO A 6 -14.28 8.86 5.02
N PRO A 7 -14.96 8.15 4.08
CA PRO A 7 -15.31 6.76 4.25
C PRO A 7 -14.07 5.85 4.35
N THR A 8 -14.23 4.68 4.95
CA THR A 8 -13.21 3.61 4.96
C THR A 8 -13.75 2.44 4.17
N TYR A 9 -13.11 2.12 3.04
CA TYR A 9 -13.52 1.01 2.17
C TYR A 9 -12.60 -0.19 2.32
N SER A 10 -13.19 -1.36 2.55
CA SER A 10 -12.51 -2.65 2.61
C SER A 10 -13.00 -3.60 1.53
N ILE A 11 -12.08 -4.36 0.93
CA ILE A 11 -12.44 -5.43 0.00
C ILE A 11 -12.43 -6.77 0.71
N VAL A 12 -13.62 -7.38 0.79
CA VAL A 12 -13.78 -8.77 1.25
C VAL A 12 -13.64 -9.70 0.07
N ALA A 13 -12.75 -10.68 0.18
CA ALA A 13 -12.56 -11.70 -0.86
C ALA A 13 -13.14 -13.04 -0.39
N GLU A 14 -13.97 -13.64 -1.25
CA GLU A 14 -14.54 -14.96 -1.01
C GLU A 14 -13.65 -16.06 -1.62
N GLY A 15 -13.34 -17.08 -0.82
CA GLY A 15 -12.54 -18.24 -1.26
C GLY A 15 -11.03 -18.09 -1.02
N GLY A 16 -10.29 -19.13 -1.42
CA GLY A 16 -8.83 -19.19 -1.27
C GLY A 16 -8.34 -18.97 0.16
N ALA A 17 -7.20 -18.29 0.31
CA ALA A 17 -6.63 -17.93 1.60
C ALA A 17 -7.43 -16.83 2.33
N ALA A 18 -8.24 -16.06 1.61
CA ALA A 18 -9.08 -15.01 2.17
C ALA A 18 -10.24 -15.60 2.99
N GLY A 19 -11.01 -16.54 2.44
CA GLY A 19 -12.04 -17.25 3.22
C GLY A 19 -13.13 -16.35 3.81
N ASN A 20 -13.48 -15.25 3.13
CA ASN A 20 -14.43 -14.21 3.54
C ASN A 20 -13.86 -13.13 4.50
N ASP A 21 -12.56 -12.91 4.41
CA ASP A 21 -11.81 -11.88 5.14
C ASP A 21 -11.21 -10.85 4.16
N VAL A 22 -10.63 -9.79 4.71
CA VAL A 22 -9.86 -8.80 3.93
C VAL A 22 -8.41 -9.27 3.85
N VAL A 23 -7.86 -9.30 2.64
CA VAL A 23 -6.44 -9.56 2.40
C VAL A 23 -5.77 -8.33 1.81
N SER A 24 -4.50 -8.09 2.14
CA SER A 24 -3.75 -6.94 1.62
C SER A 24 -3.68 -6.94 0.10
N GLU A 25 -3.59 -8.11 -0.53
CA GLU A 25 -3.64 -8.26 -1.98
C GLU A 25 -4.90 -7.60 -2.60
N GLY A 26 -6.09 -8.00 -2.14
CA GLY A 26 -7.36 -7.47 -2.64
C GLY A 26 -7.55 -5.98 -2.34
N GLN A 27 -7.10 -5.51 -1.16
CA GLN A 27 -7.12 -4.08 -0.84
C GLN A 27 -6.17 -3.28 -1.72
N GLY A 28 -4.96 -3.82 -1.99
CA GLY A 28 -3.97 -3.22 -2.86
C GLY A 28 -4.47 -3.08 -4.29
N TYR A 29 -5.16 -4.10 -4.83
CA TYR A 29 -5.81 -4.03 -6.13
C TYR A 29 -6.86 -2.91 -6.21
N ALA A 30 -7.70 -2.75 -5.19
CA ALA A 30 -8.70 -1.68 -5.20
C ALA A 30 -8.08 -0.28 -5.12
N LEU A 31 -7.03 -0.11 -4.32
CA LEU A 31 -6.30 1.15 -4.27
C LEU A 31 -5.56 1.45 -5.58
N LEU A 32 -4.98 0.43 -6.22
CA LEU A 32 -4.38 0.55 -7.56
C LEU A 32 -5.43 0.96 -8.61
N ILE A 33 -6.55 0.26 -8.69
CA ILE A 33 -7.60 0.51 -9.67
C ILE A 33 -8.20 1.90 -9.48
N SER A 34 -8.53 2.29 -8.25
CA SER A 34 -9.07 3.63 -7.97
C SER A 34 -8.06 4.74 -8.29
N GLY A 35 -6.77 4.52 -8.03
CA GLY A 35 -5.70 5.43 -8.45
C GLY A 35 -5.59 5.55 -9.97
N ILE A 36 -5.70 4.45 -10.73
CA ILE A 36 -5.72 4.45 -12.20
C ILE A 36 -6.94 5.22 -12.72
N VAL A 37 -8.13 4.95 -12.16
CA VAL A 37 -9.37 5.62 -12.56
C VAL A 37 -9.23 7.13 -12.35
N LEU A 38 -8.79 7.56 -11.17
CA LEU A 38 -8.57 8.97 -10.88
C LEU A 38 -7.51 9.61 -11.78
N ALA A 39 -6.40 8.92 -12.05
CA ALA A 39 -5.35 9.40 -12.95
C ALA A 39 -5.78 9.47 -14.42
N SER A 40 -6.79 8.69 -14.82
CA SER A 40 -7.36 8.71 -16.16
C SER A 40 -8.47 9.75 -16.35
N ALA A 41 -8.94 10.37 -15.27
CA ALA A 41 -10.05 11.32 -15.30
C ALA A 41 -9.58 12.68 -15.81
N GLU A 42 -10.35 13.27 -16.72
CA GLU A 42 -10.14 14.65 -17.17
C GLU A 42 -10.45 15.62 -16.02
N PRO A 43 -9.77 16.78 -15.90
CA PRO A 43 -10.01 17.74 -14.82
C PRO A 43 -11.45 18.25 -14.72
N ASN A 44 -12.22 18.18 -15.81
CA ASN A 44 -13.62 18.61 -15.88
C ASN A 44 -14.63 17.43 -15.90
N ASP A 45 -14.19 16.20 -15.62
CA ASP A 45 -15.11 15.06 -15.52
C ASP A 45 -16.13 15.31 -14.39
N PRO A 46 -17.44 15.20 -14.66
CA PRO A 46 -18.48 15.47 -13.68
C PRO A 46 -18.45 14.54 -12.47
N ASN A 47 -17.76 13.40 -12.55
CA ASN A 47 -17.61 12.43 -11.47
C ASN A 47 -16.25 12.51 -10.77
N ARG A 48 -15.36 13.44 -11.15
CA ARG A 48 -13.99 13.49 -10.63
C ARG A 48 -13.93 13.59 -9.10
N ASP A 49 -14.80 14.40 -8.50
CA ASP A 49 -14.88 14.53 -7.04
C ASP A 49 -15.23 13.18 -6.38
N SER A 50 -16.17 12.43 -6.96
CA SER A 50 -16.49 11.09 -6.48
C SER A 50 -15.31 10.11 -6.65
N MET A 51 -14.52 10.24 -7.71
CA MET A 51 -13.32 9.42 -7.90
C MET A 51 -12.24 9.75 -6.86
N ILE A 52 -12.08 11.02 -6.51
CA ILE A 52 -11.20 11.49 -5.42
C ILE A 52 -11.62 10.86 -4.09
N ASP A 53 -12.92 10.90 -3.77
CA ASP A 53 -13.46 10.35 -2.53
C ASP A 53 -13.32 8.83 -2.49
N ILE A 54 -13.56 8.15 -3.62
CA ILE A 54 -13.43 6.69 -3.72
C ILE A 54 -11.98 6.25 -3.53
N PHE A 55 -11.04 6.90 -4.20
CA PHE A 55 -9.61 6.65 -4.02
C PHE A 55 -9.21 6.81 -2.55
N TYR A 56 -9.62 7.92 -1.93
CA TYR A 56 -9.26 8.17 -0.53
C TYR A 56 -9.93 7.18 0.43
N GLY A 57 -11.14 6.72 0.10
CA GLY A 57 -11.82 5.67 0.87
C GLY A 57 -11.06 4.34 0.89
N TYR A 58 -10.50 3.92 -0.25
CA TYR A 58 -9.65 2.73 -0.30
C TYR A 58 -8.30 2.93 0.38
N PHE A 59 -7.73 4.14 0.30
CA PHE A 59 -6.53 4.49 1.08
C PHE A 59 -6.81 4.41 2.58
N ASN A 60 -7.95 4.90 3.06
CA ASN A 60 -8.33 4.80 4.47
C ASN A 60 -8.45 3.35 4.93
N GLY A 61 -8.98 2.46 4.08
CA GLY A 61 -8.98 1.01 4.32
C GLY A 61 -7.58 0.44 4.48
N TRP A 62 -6.67 0.77 3.56
CA TRP A 62 -5.26 0.37 3.63
C TRP A 62 -4.58 0.89 4.90
N LYS A 63 -4.72 2.19 5.17
CA LYS A 63 -4.21 2.84 6.37
C LYS A 63 -4.73 2.17 7.63
N LYS A 64 -6.02 1.83 7.70
CA LYS A 64 -6.62 1.13 8.85
C LYS A 64 -5.97 -0.24 9.07
N MET A 65 -5.73 -1.01 8.01
CA MET A 65 -5.03 -2.29 8.09
C MET A 65 -3.59 -2.10 8.62
N ALA A 66 -2.91 -1.05 8.17
CA ALA A 66 -1.56 -0.71 8.58
C ALA A 66 -1.49 -0.25 10.05
N GLU A 67 -2.48 0.54 10.51
CA GLU A 67 -2.66 0.93 11.91
C GLU A 67 -2.91 -0.26 12.83
N LEU A 68 -3.77 -1.19 12.44
CA LEU A 68 -3.99 -2.42 13.22
C LEU A 68 -2.72 -3.27 13.32
N SER A 69 -1.86 -3.20 12.30
CA SER A 69 -0.57 -3.88 12.23
C SER A 69 0.49 -3.27 13.15
N SER A 70 0.32 -2.02 13.57
CA SER A 70 1.36 -1.28 14.30
C SER A 70 1.59 -1.70 15.76
N ILE A 71 0.78 -2.62 16.30
CA ILE A 71 0.76 -2.95 17.74
C ILE A 71 1.26 -4.38 18.02
N ASN A 72 1.49 -5.21 17.01
CA ASN A 72 1.82 -6.64 17.21
C ASN A 72 3.27 -6.98 16.88
N ALA A 73 3.96 -7.66 17.81
CA ALA A 73 5.34 -8.16 17.67
C ALA A 73 5.55 -9.18 16.54
N GLY A 74 4.49 -9.57 15.81
CA GLY A 74 4.50 -10.59 14.76
C GLY A 74 4.65 -10.09 13.32
N ASN A 75 4.80 -8.78 13.09
CA ASN A 75 4.83 -8.23 11.73
C ASN A 75 6.22 -8.17 11.08
N CYS A 76 7.31 -8.48 11.81
CA CYS A 76 8.70 -8.48 11.31
C CYS A 76 9.12 -7.20 10.56
N GLN A 77 8.48 -6.09 10.90
CA GLN A 77 8.66 -4.78 10.31
C GLN A 77 9.13 -3.80 11.37
N SER A 78 10.02 -2.88 10.98
CA SER A 78 10.33 -1.68 11.74
C SER A 78 9.25 -0.65 11.44
N THR A 79 8.81 0.10 12.43
CA THR A 79 7.91 1.24 12.22
C THR A 79 8.67 2.50 11.80
N LYS A 80 10.01 2.45 11.72
CA LYS A 80 10.92 3.61 11.57
C LYS A 80 10.51 4.60 10.48
N PHE A 81 10.00 4.12 9.36
CA PHE A 81 9.74 4.96 8.18
C PHE A 81 8.33 5.57 8.18
N CYS A 82 7.46 5.19 9.12
CA CYS A 82 6.01 5.36 9.01
C CYS A 82 5.48 6.11 10.22
N ALA A 83 4.67 7.17 10.01
CA ALA A 83 4.05 7.98 11.07
C ALA A 83 4.98 8.25 12.27
N SER A 84 6.21 8.72 12.01
CA SER A 84 7.25 8.98 13.03
C SER A 84 7.63 7.77 13.90
N GLY A 85 7.52 6.54 13.41
CA GLY A 85 7.85 5.34 14.18
C GLY A 85 6.68 4.71 14.94
N SER A 86 5.45 5.22 14.78
CA SER A 86 4.30 4.78 15.57
C SER A 86 3.40 3.76 14.85
N ILE A 87 3.43 3.71 13.51
CA ILE A 87 2.54 2.86 12.70
C ILE A 87 3.38 1.97 11.77
N ALA A 88 2.87 0.83 11.31
CA ALA A 88 3.49 0.07 10.22
C ALA A 88 3.05 0.68 8.88
N CYS A 89 3.93 0.85 7.89
CA CYS A 89 3.48 1.33 6.56
C CYS A 89 2.76 0.23 5.78
N LEU A 90 3.22 -1.02 5.93
CA LEU A 90 2.67 -2.16 5.23
C LEU A 90 1.84 -2.99 6.21
N PRO A 91 0.57 -3.28 5.89
CA PRO A 91 -0.30 -4.07 6.75
C PRO A 91 0.19 -5.52 6.85
N GLY A 92 -0.31 -6.26 7.84
CA GLY A 92 -0.33 -7.72 7.77
C GLY A 92 -1.09 -8.19 6.52
N TRP A 93 -0.97 -9.46 6.15
CA TRP A 93 -1.58 -9.92 4.90
C TRP A 93 -3.09 -10.23 5.04
N LYS A 94 -3.63 -10.39 6.26
CA LYS A 94 -5.04 -10.80 6.48
C LYS A 94 -5.71 -10.24 7.73
N PHE A 95 -6.96 -9.80 7.58
CA PHE A 95 -7.79 -9.14 8.60
C PHE A 95 -9.23 -9.62 8.54
N PRO A 96 -9.96 -9.67 9.65
CA PRO A 96 -11.40 -9.93 9.60
C PRO A 96 -12.11 -8.85 8.79
N LYS A 97 -13.23 -9.19 8.15
CA LYS A 97 -14.06 -8.26 7.35
C LYS A 97 -14.37 -6.91 8.03
N GLU A 98 -14.48 -6.91 9.36
CA GLU A 98 -14.82 -5.75 10.17
C GLU A 98 -13.60 -4.84 10.48
N LEU A 99 -12.39 -5.22 10.03
CA LEU A 99 -11.14 -4.51 10.30
C LEU A 99 -10.96 -4.11 11.79
N ASN A 100 -11.17 -5.07 12.69
CA ASN A 100 -11.09 -4.87 14.14
C ASN A 100 -9.96 -5.67 14.81
N GLY A 101 -9.08 -6.29 14.03
CA GLY A 101 -7.95 -7.09 14.50
C GLY A 101 -7.12 -7.64 13.34
N ILE A 102 -6.08 -8.42 13.64
CA ILE A 102 -5.24 -9.08 12.62
C ILE A 102 -5.45 -10.59 12.70
N ILE A 103 -5.58 -11.24 11.54
CA ILE A 103 -5.59 -12.71 11.42
C ILE A 103 -4.21 -13.20 10.96
N GLY A 104 -3.67 -12.58 9.91
CA GLY A 104 -2.38 -12.92 9.32
C GLY A 104 -1.39 -11.77 9.50
N SER A 105 -0.38 -11.99 10.34
CA SER A 105 0.73 -11.05 10.53
C SER A 105 1.79 -11.21 9.45
N GLY A 106 2.66 -10.21 9.32
CA GLY A 106 3.60 -10.09 8.21
C GLY A 106 2.89 -9.61 6.95
N SER A 107 3.52 -8.67 6.28
CA SER A 107 3.06 -8.08 5.03
C SER A 107 3.26 -9.00 3.83
N ALA A 108 2.62 -8.68 2.71
CA ALA A 108 2.60 -9.50 1.50
C ALA A 108 2.92 -8.61 0.27
N PRO A 109 4.06 -8.85 -0.43
CA PRO A 109 4.64 -7.84 -1.31
C PRO A 109 3.84 -7.55 -2.57
N ASP A 110 3.00 -8.48 -3.01
CA ASP A 110 2.05 -8.30 -4.11
C ASP A 110 1.02 -7.21 -3.79
N GLY A 111 0.30 -7.34 -2.67
CA GLY A 111 -0.67 -6.32 -2.27
C GLY A 111 0.00 -4.99 -1.96
N ASP A 112 1.16 -5.03 -1.30
CA ASP A 112 1.91 -3.85 -0.90
C ASP A 112 2.41 -3.03 -2.10
N VAL A 113 3.00 -3.69 -3.10
CA VAL A 113 3.51 -2.97 -4.29
C VAL A 113 2.39 -2.33 -5.10
N ASP A 114 1.22 -2.98 -5.19
CA ASP A 114 0.06 -2.46 -5.92
C ASP A 114 -0.59 -1.31 -5.18
N ALA A 115 -0.73 -1.41 -3.86
CA ALA A 115 -1.22 -0.31 -3.02
C ALA A 115 -0.33 0.93 -3.15
N ILE A 116 1.00 0.77 -3.04
CA ILE A 116 1.95 1.89 -3.19
C ILE A 116 1.84 2.52 -4.58
N THR A 117 1.74 1.69 -5.62
CA THR A 117 1.57 2.17 -7.00
C THR A 117 0.28 2.97 -7.15
N GLY A 118 -0.83 2.49 -6.57
CA GLY A 118 -2.10 3.19 -6.51
C GLY A 118 -2.01 4.54 -5.81
N MET A 119 -1.34 4.59 -4.66
CA MET A 119 -1.09 5.84 -3.93
C MET A 119 -0.33 6.85 -4.79
N VAL A 120 0.72 6.41 -5.51
CA VAL A 120 1.48 7.27 -6.42
C VAL A 120 0.58 7.81 -7.53
N PHE A 121 -0.26 6.97 -8.16
CA PHE A 121 -1.18 7.45 -9.20
C PHE A 121 -2.19 8.47 -8.67
N GLY A 122 -2.82 8.21 -7.54
CA GLY A 122 -3.78 9.15 -6.95
C GLY A 122 -3.16 10.49 -6.59
N VAL A 123 -1.94 10.49 -6.04
CA VAL A 123 -1.18 11.72 -5.76
C VAL A 123 -0.86 12.48 -7.04
N GLN A 124 -0.36 11.80 -8.08
CA GLN A 124 0.00 12.44 -9.34
C GLN A 124 -1.22 13.00 -10.07
N ALA A 125 -2.36 12.32 -10.00
CA ALA A 125 -3.61 12.72 -10.65
C ALA A 125 -4.15 14.10 -10.20
N VAL A 126 -3.79 14.53 -8.99
CA VAL A 126 -4.24 15.80 -8.39
C VAL A 126 -3.07 16.75 -8.09
N ALA A 127 -1.85 16.40 -8.51
CA ALA A 127 -0.65 17.17 -8.19
C ALA A 127 -0.66 18.59 -8.78
N ASP A 128 -1.26 18.74 -9.97
CA ASP A 128 -1.36 20.01 -10.69
C ASP A 128 -2.70 20.73 -10.46
N ASP A 129 -3.59 20.18 -9.62
CA ASP A 129 -4.85 20.82 -9.27
C ASP A 129 -4.58 22.15 -8.56
N ALA A 130 -5.38 23.18 -8.93
CA ALA A 130 -5.33 24.50 -8.32
C ALA A 130 -5.62 24.44 -6.81
N THR A 131 -6.53 23.55 -6.41
CA THR A 131 -6.83 23.21 -5.02
C THR A 131 -6.65 21.72 -4.84
N LYS A 132 -5.65 21.33 -4.07
CA LYS A 132 -5.38 19.91 -3.78
C LYS A 132 -6.37 19.37 -2.76
N PRO A 133 -6.76 18.08 -2.85
CA PRO A 133 -7.53 17.43 -1.80
C PRO A 133 -6.82 17.51 -0.44
N VAL A 134 -7.59 17.59 0.64
CA VAL A 134 -7.05 17.72 2.01
C VAL A 134 -6.12 16.56 2.41
N TRP A 135 -6.31 15.40 1.79
CA TRP A 135 -5.50 14.19 2.01
C TRP A 135 -4.20 14.14 1.22
N PHE A 136 -3.98 15.08 0.28
CA PHE A 136 -2.87 15.03 -0.67
C PHE A 136 -1.53 14.77 0.03
N GLU A 137 -1.19 15.58 1.04
CA GLU A 137 0.10 15.47 1.71
C GLU A 137 0.24 14.18 2.52
N GLU A 138 -0.86 13.69 3.11
CA GLU A 138 -0.86 12.42 3.83
C GLU A 138 -0.55 11.26 2.89
N VAL A 139 -1.33 11.10 1.82
CA VAL A 139 -1.12 10.00 0.87
C VAL A 139 0.24 10.12 0.20
N ARG A 140 0.71 11.34 -0.07
CA ARG A 140 2.06 11.62 -0.60
C ARG A 140 3.13 11.02 0.32
N GLN A 141 3.08 11.35 1.61
CA GLN A 141 4.03 10.85 2.61
C GLN A 141 3.92 9.33 2.79
N TRP A 142 2.70 8.80 2.79
CA TRP A 142 2.48 7.35 2.89
C TRP A 142 3.07 6.59 1.70
N ALA A 143 2.97 7.11 0.48
CA ALA A 143 3.57 6.48 -0.70
C ALA A 143 5.10 6.39 -0.58
N ASP A 144 5.78 7.47 -0.19
CA ASP A 144 7.24 7.49 0.01
C ASP A 144 7.69 6.59 1.16
N ALA A 145 7.01 6.67 2.29
CA ALA A 145 7.29 5.86 3.47
C ALA A 145 7.09 4.37 3.18
N SER A 146 6.00 4.01 2.51
CA SER A 146 5.67 2.62 2.15
C SER A 146 6.63 2.07 1.09
N ALA A 147 7.04 2.87 0.10
CA ALA A 147 8.08 2.47 -0.85
C ALA A 147 9.42 2.16 -0.15
N THR A 148 9.82 3.01 0.81
CA THR A 148 11.00 2.76 1.64
C THR A 148 10.84 1.48 2.49
N GLN A 149 9.65 1.28 3.07
CA GLN A 149 9.33 0.12 3.88
C GLN A 149 9.38 -1.18 3.07
N PHE A 150 8.78 -1.19 1.87
CA PHE A 150 8.82 -2.31 0.92
C PHE A 150 10.27 -2.70 0.61
N MET A 151 11.08 -1.71 0.24
CA MET A 151 12.48 -1.90 -0.08
C MET A 151 13.25 -2.51 1.10
N TYR A 152 12.96 -2.06 2.32
CA TYR A 152 13.67 -2.47 3.52
C TYR A 152 13.24 -3.85 4.05
N HIS A 153 11.94 -4.14 4.06
CA HIS A 153 11.38 -5.33 4.74
C HIS A 153 10.95 -6.45 3.79
N GLU A 154 10.60 -6.13 2.55
CA GLU A 154 10.02 -7.08 1.59
C GLU A 154 10.97 -7.45 0.46
N THR A 155 12.18 -6.91 0.48
CA THR A 155 13.26 -7.37 -0.38
C THR A 155 14.49 -7.75 0.45
N VAL A 156 15.32 -8.62 -0.10
CA VAL A 156 16.58 -9.02 0.53
C VAL A 156 17.71 -9.00 -0.48
N ALA A 157 18.86 -8.49 -0.06
CA ALA A 157 20.07 -8.49 -0.88
C ALA A 157 20.64 -9.90 -1.02
N SER A 158 21.15 -10.21 -2.20
CA SER A 158 21.98 -11.39 -2.46
C SER A 158 23.22 -11.34 -1.57
N SER A 159 23.90 -12.49 -1.42
CA SER A 159 25.14 -12.59 -0.63
C SER A 159 26.26 -11.67 -1.14
N THR A 160 26.26 -11.34 -2.43
CA THR A 160 27.21 -10.38 -3.04
C THR A 160 26.80 -8.92 -2.83
N GLY A 161 25.54 -8.66 -2.47
CA GLY A 161 24.96 -7.32 -2.36
C GLY A 161 24.60 -6.68 -3.69
N GLU A 162 24.91 -7.31 -4.83
CA GLU A 162 24.72 -6.74 -6.17
C GLU A 162 23.28 -6.81 -6.65
N ASN A 163 22.56 -7.84 -6.21
CA ASN A 163 21.17 -8.10 -6.58
C ASN A 163 20.27 -8.07 -5.36
N ARG A 164 18.98 -7.78 -5.57
CA ARG A 164 17.93 -7.91 -4.57
C ARG A 164 16.77 -8.71 -5.14
N ILE A 165 16.14 -9.50 -4.29
CA ILE A 165 14.96 -10.28 -4.63
C ILE A 165 13.81 -9.89 -3.73
N VAL A 166 12.60 -9.99 -4.27
CA VAL A 166 11.35 -9.82 -3.51
C VAL A 166 11.14 -11.07 -2.68
N LYS A 167 10.76 -10.88 -1.43
CA LYS A 167 10.45 -11.94 -0.48
C LYS A 167 9.03 -12.44 -0.72
N LEU A 168 8.58 -13.40 0.10
CA LEU A 168 7.18 -13.82 0.13
C LEU A 168 6.35 -12.97 1.10
N GLY A 169 7.00 -12.22 1.98
CA GLY A 169 6.42 -11.32 2.97
C GLY A 169 7.50 -10.70 3.86
N SER A 170 7.15 -9.72 4.68
CA SER A 170 8.13 -9.12 5.59
C SER A 170 8.72 -10.11 6.60
N CYS A 171 8.00 -11.18 6.95
CA CYS A 171 8.48 -12.21 7.87
C CYS A 171 9.11 -13.45 7.20
N TRP A 172 8.96 -13.67 5.90
CA TRP A 172 9.36 -14.93 5.25
C TRP A 172 9.79 -14.75 3.79
N GLY A 173 10.54 -15.72 3.24
CA GLY A 173 11.00 -15.72 1.85
C GLY A 173 12.31 -14.97 1.59
N GLY A 174 12.78 -15.07 0.35
CA GLY A 174 14.03 -14.48 -0.11
C GLY A 174 14.82 -15.39 -1.06
N TRP A 175 16.13 -15.44 -0.85
CA TRP A 175 17.06 -16.28 -1.62
C TRP A 175 17.06 -17.75 -1.18
N ASP A 176 17.71 -18.58 -1.99
CA ASP A 176 17.97 -19.99 -1.72
C ASP A 176 16.68 -20.78 -1.42
N SER A 177 16.68 -21.59 -0.36
CA SER A 177 15.54 -22.42 0.04
C SER A 177 14.42 -21.65 0.75
N ASN A 178 14.53 -20.34 0.92
CA ASN A 178 13.48 -19.55 1.58
C ASN A 178 12.27 -19.30 0.66
N GLY A 179 12.46 -19.42 -0.66
CA GLY A 179 11.42 -19.25 -1.65
C GLY A 179 11.07 -17.78 -1.94
N ASN A 180 10.59 -17.55 -3.15
CA ASN A 180 9.99 -16.31 -3.61
C ASN A 180 8.79 -16.67 -4.49
N ASN A 181 7.97 -15.68 -4.83
CA ASN A 181 6.89 -15.86 -5.78
C ASN A 181 7.16 -14.99 -7.02
N PRO A 182 7.42 -15.58 -8.20
CA PRO A 182 7.62 -14.83 -9.44
C PRO A 182 6.49 -13.86 -9.77
N SER A 183 5.24 -14.13 -9.38
CA SER A 183 4.12 -13.21 -9.64
C SER A 183 4.17 -11.92 -8.81
N TYR A 184 4.97 -11.86 -7.74
CA TYR A 184 5.12 -10.67 -6.90
C TYR A 184 6.13 -9.68 -7.50
N HIS A 185 6.86 -10.08 -8.55
CA HIS A 185 7.82 -9.24 -9.21
C HIS A 185 7.14 -8.23 -10.14
N SER A 186 7.11 -6.95 -9.73
CA SER A 186 6.57 -5.82 -10.50
C SER A 186 7.66 -4.79 -10.86
N PRO A 187 8.51 -5.08 -11.87
CA PRO A 187 9.60 -4.18 -12.26
C PRO A 187 9.12 -2.80 -12.74
N GLY A 188 7.88 -2.69 -13.22
CA GLY A 188 7.24 -1.42 -13.55
C GLY A 188 7.00 -0.58 -12.29
N SER A 189 6.34 -1.15 -11.28
CA SER A 189 6.10 -0.48 -10.00
C SER A 189 7.38 -0.09 -9.27
N TYR A 190 8.46 -0.88 -9.37
CA TYR A 190 9.75 -0.49 -8.77
C TYR A 190 10.33 0.78 -9.37
N ARG A 191 10.17 0.98 -10.68
CA ARG A 191 10.59 2.22 -11.35
C ARG A 191 9.71 3.39 -10.95
N ILE A 192 8.39 3.17 -10.85
CA ILE A 192 7.44 4.18 -10.36
C ILE A 192 7.83 4.63 -8.96
N MET A 193 8.06 3.71 -8.03
CA MET A 193 8.51 4.04 -6.68
C MET A 193 9.83 4.80 -6.67
N ARG A 194 10.85 4.32 -7.39
CA ARG A 194 12.15 5.01 -7.50
C ARG A 194 11.99 6.46 -7.99
N ASP A 195 11.24 6.65 -9.08
CA ASP A 195 11.09 7.95 -9.72
C ASP A 195 10.24 8.89 -8.86
N TYR A 196 9.23 8.34 -8.17
CA TYR A 196 8.45 9.07 -7.19
C TYR A 196 9.32 9.58 -6.03
N GLN A 197 10.11 8.70 -5.42
CA GLN A 197 10.99 9.05 -4.29
C GLN A 197 12.09 10.05 -4.69
N ALA A 198 12.60 9.96 -5.92
CA ALA A 198 13.56 10.93 -6.46
C ALA A 198 12.96 12.35 -6.52
N ASN A 199 11.68 12.47 -6.86
CA ASN A 199 10.97 13.76 -6.95
C ASN A 199 10.35 14.20 -5.63
N PHE A 200 10.14 13.29 -4.67
CA PHE A 200 9.43 13.55 -3.42
C PHE A 200 10.06 14.64 -2.54
N SER A 201 11.39 14.78 -2.59
CA SER A 201 12.16 15.67 -1.71
C SER A 201 12.65 16.96 -2.36
N GLY A 202 12.31 17.23 -3.62
CA GLY A 202 12.79 18.44 -4.33
C GLY A 202 14.29 18.66 -4.18
N ARG A 203 15.10 17.59 -4.26
CA ARG A 203 16.56 17.68 -4.16
C ARG A 203 17.19 18.13 -5.46
#